data_AF-A0A8S8XRJ7-F1
#
_entry.id   AF-A0A8S8XRJ7-F1
#
_cell.length_a   1.000
_cell.length_b   1.000
_cell.length_c   1.000
_cell.angle_alpha   90.00
_cell.angle_beta   90.00
_cell.angle_gamma   90.00
#
_symmetry.space_group_name_H-M   'P 1'
#
loop_
_entity.id
_entity.type
_entity.pdbx_description
1 polymer ?
#
loop_
_entity_poly.entity_id
_entity_poly.type
_entity_poly.pdbx_seq_one_letter_code
_entity_poly.pdbx_strand_id
1 'polypeptide(L)'
;MAQGELPEIFGSSWSPKAKLQFTQPLLADAAKREVLLFVAQQHDARIGIVSDVWDHVMDSANKQFEGPSGAQNFCTHFITALSNALTAQVESKMVNEKDAEVIPRRNLDTFIERRNLHFLIDMKLMLRRLAHYMSVTVEHRLEWQRNMTRTRMMDEALKEIFTDGIETPDGSKFGGKGFRSTWQEAVVAVATALDTDRDADASAKPGSGYGGDLVAPMIRDVGLSLAMGDTPLGVMAGKSR
;
A
#
# COMPACT_ATOMS: atom_id res chain seq x y z
N MET A 1 14.42 -14.58 18.73
CA MET A 1 15.09 -14.93 17.45
C MET A 1 16.51 -15.32 17.78
N ALA A 2 16.88 -16.57 17.53
CA ALA A 2 18.24 -17.04 17.75
C ALA A 2 19.17 -16.40 16.71
N GLN A 3 20.43 -16.16 17.07
CA GLN A 3 21.44 -15.57 16.21
C GLN A 3 21.79 -16.53 15.06
N GLY A 4 21.04 -16.44 13.95
CA GLY A 4 21.15 -17.33 12.79
C GLY A 4 19.83 -17.61 12.07
N GLU A 5 18.68 -17.31 12.69
CA GLU A 5 17.38 -17.47 12.05
C GLU A 5 17.15 -16.38 10.99
N LEU A 6 16.60 -16.79 9.84
CA LEU A 6 16.30 -15.88 8.75
C LEU A 6 15.09 -15.03 9.13
N PRO A 7 15.11 -13.70 8.90
CA PRO A 7 13.95 -12.89 9.18
C PRO A 7 12.77 -13.37 8.33
N GLU A 8 11.59 -13.37 8.93
CA GLU A 8 10.36 -13.66 8.23
C GLU A 8 10.18 -12.69 7.06
N ILE A 9 9.74 -13.21 5.91
CA ILE A 9 9.34 -12.39 4.78
C ILE A 9 7.84 -12.17 4.89
N PHE A 10 7.46 -11.06 5.50
CA PHE A 10 6.07 -10.65 5.64
C PHE A 10 5.41 -10.51 4.26
N GLY A 11 4.20 -11.04 4.14
CA GLY A 11 3.43 -10.97 2.89
C GLY A 11 3.87 -11.97 1.81
N SER A 12 4.73 -12.94 2.12
CA SER A 12 5.14 -14.01 1.19
C SER A 12 3.95 -14.75 0.55
N SER A 13 2.92 -15.05 1.35
CA SER A 13 1.66 -15.67 0.92
C SER A 13 0.59 -14.67 0.51
N TRP A 14 0.89 -13.37 0.49
CA TRP A 14 -0.11 -12.35 0.19
C TRP A 14 -0.67 -12.51 -1.23
N SER A 15 -1.98 -12.41 -1.31
CA SER A 15 -2.76 -12.36 -2.54
C SER A 15 -4.04 -11.55 -2.29
N PRO A 16 -4.59 -10.90 -3.33
CA PRO A 16 -5.84 -10.16 -3.18
C PRO A 16 -6.99 -11.12 -2.88
N LYS A 17 -7.71 -10.88 -1.77
CA LYS A 17 -8.88 -11.69 -1.37
C LYS A 17 -10.12 -11.41 -2.22
N ALA A 18 -10.23 -10.19 -2.77
CA ALA A 18 -11.39 -9.74 -3.51
C ALA A 18 -11.01 -9.07 -4.84
N LYS A 19 -11.88 -9.28 -5.83
CA LYS A 19 -11.85 -8.63 -7.14
C LYS A 19 -12.20 -7.15 -6.99
N LEU A 20 -11.50 -6.28 -7.73
CA LEU A 20 -11.83 -4.87 -7.82
C LEU A 20 -12.65 -4.61 -9.08
N GLN A 21 -13.78 -3.92 -8.93
CA GLN A 21 -14.56 -3.48 -10.08
C GLN A 21 -13.85 -2.33 -10.77
N PHE A 22 -13.69 -2.43 -12.09
CA PHE A 22 -13.04 -1.39 -12.88
C PHE A 22 -14.08 -0.39 -13.34
N THR A 23 -13.80 0.89 -13.16
CA THR A 23 -14.59 2.02 -13.68
C THR A 23 -14.20 2.36 -15.12
N GLN A 24 -13.03 1.89 -15.56
CA GLN A 24 -12.47 2.09 -16.90
C GLN A 24 -11.61 0.89 -17.30
N PRO A 25 -11.52 0.56 -18.60
CA PRO A 25 -10.66 -0.53 -19.07
C PRO A 25 -9.19 -0.18 -18.88
N LEU A 26 -8.38 -1.18 -18.52
CA LEU A 26 -6.92 -1.05 -18.47
C LEU A 26 -6.32 -1.52 -19.79
N LEU A 27 -5.71 -0.63 -20.54
CA LEU A 27 -5.00 -0.99 -21.78
C LEU A 27 -3.75 -1.81 -21.45
N ALA A 28 -3.52 -2.91 -22.17
CA ALA A 28 -2.42 -3.83 -21.91
C ALA A 28 -1.05 -3.15 -22.05
N ASP A 29 -0.86 -2.33 -23.08
CA ASP A 29 0.40 -1.59 -23.30
C ASP A 29 0.66 -0.55 -22.22
N ALA A 30 -0.40 0.13 -21.76
CA ALA A 30 -0.29 1.09 -20.66
C ALA A 30 0.08 0.36 -19.35
N ALA A 31 -0.55 -0.78 -19.07
CA ALA A 31 -0.21 -1.60 -17.92
C ALA A 31 1.24 -2.08 -17.99
N LYS A 32 1.69 -2.63 -19.13
CA LYS A 32 3.06 -3.08 -19.35
C LYS A 32 4.06 -1.94 -19.10
N ARG A 33 3.78 -0.75 -19.62
CA ARG A 33 4.62 0.43 -19.42
C ARG A 33 4.77 0.75 -17.94
N GLU A 34 3.68 0.82 -17.18
CA GLU A 34 3.74 1.09 -15.74
C GLU A 34 4.47 -0.02 -14.97
N VAL A 35 4.27 -1.29 -15.35
CA VAL A 35 5.02 -2.43 -14.80
C VAL A 35 6.52 -2.25 -15.01
N LEU A 36 6.95 -1.95 -16.24
CA LEU A 36 8.35 -1.82 -16.58
C LEU A 36 8.98 -0.57 -15.96
N LEU A 37 8.25 0.53 -15.81
CA LEU A 37 8.71 1.72 -15.09
C LEU A 37 8.94 1.41 -13.60
N PHE A 38 8.03 0.67 -12.97
CA PHE A 38 8.20 0.21 -11.58
C PHE A 38 9.43 -0.69 -11.43
N VAL A 39 9.60 -1.65 -12.35
CA VAL A 39 10.77 -2.53 -12.35
C VAL A 39 12.05 -1.73 -12.59
N ALA A 40 12.06 -0.75 -13.49
CA ALA A 40 13.23 0.08 -13.72
C ALA A 40 13.65 0.90 -12.50
N GLN A 41 12.68 1.34 -11.68
CA GLN A 41 12.97 2.13 -10.48
C GLN A 41 13.65 1.32 -9.36
N GLN A 42 13.28 0.05 -9.20
CA GLN A 42 13.63 -0.75 -8.01
C GLN A 42 14.42 -2.03 -8.32
N HIS A 43 14.32 -2.52 -9.56
CA HIS A 43 14.71 -3.87 -9.99
C HIS A 43 15.19 -3.89 -11.45
N ASP A 44 15.94 -2.87 -11.88
CA ASP A 44 16.39 -2.62 -13.26
C ASP A 44 16.95 -3.85 -13.99
N ALA A 45 17.76 -4.66 -13.30
CA ALA A 45 18.33 -5.90 -13.85
C ALA A 45 17.26 -6.95 -14.26
N ARG A 46 16.01 -6.78 -13.85
CA ARG A 46 14.88 -7.68 -14.14
C ARG A 46 13.96 -7.17 -15.25
N ILE A 47 14.24 -6.01 -15.86
CA ILE A 47 13.41 -5.44 -16.94
C ILE A 47 13.21 -6.45 -18.08
N GLY A 48 14.30 -7.10 -18.54
CA GLY A 48 14.26 -8.05 -19.65
C GLY A 48 13.32 -9.23 -19.38
N ILE A 49 13.58 -9.97 -18.30
CA ILE A 49 12.76 -11.15 -17.94
C ILE A 49 11.29 -10.79 -17.69
N VAL A 50 11.02 -9.63 -17.09
CA VAL A 50 9.64 -9.16 -16.89
C VAL A 50 8.94 -8.86 -18.21
N SER A 51 9.62 -8.17 -19.13
CA SER A 51 9.08 -7.85 -20.44
C SER A 51 8.79 -9.12 -21.24
N ASP A 52 9.74 -10.05 -21.28
CA ASP A 52 9.62 -11.30 -22.03
C ASP A 52 8.48 -12.17 -21.50
N VAL A 53 8.37 -12.30 -20.17
CA VAL A 53 7.27 -13.04 -19.54
C VAL A 53 5.93 -12.35 -19.79
N TRP A 54 5.88 -11.01 -19.75
CA TRP A 54 4.66 -10.26 -20.06
C TRP A 54 4.19 -10.56 -21.48
N ASP A 55 5.08 -10.48 -22.47
CA ASP A 55 4.76 -10.72 -23.88
C ASP A 55 4.37 -12.17 -24.15
N HIS A 56 4.97 -13.11 -23.42
CA HIS A 56 4.60 -14.53 -23.52
C HIS A 56 3.20 -14.80 -22.96
N VAL A 57 2.82 -14.13 -21.88
CA VAL A 57 1.55 -14.34 -21.17
C VAL A 57 0.39 -13.56 -21.80
N MET A 58 0.69 -12.40 -22.40
CA MET A 58 -0.31 -11.61 -23.11
C MET A 58 -0.69 -12.27 -24.42
N ASP A 59 -1.99 -12.56 -24.58
CA ASP A 59 -2.53 -12.92 -25.88
C ASP A 59 -2.57 -11.68 -26.79
N SER A 60 -1.96 -11.79 -27.98
CA SER A 60 -1.99 -10.78 -29.04
C SER A 60 -3.39 -10.27 -29.41
N ALA A 61 -4.45 -11.05 -29.14
CA ALA A 61 -5.83 -10.66 -29.38
C ALA A 61 -6.40 -9.71 -28.31
N ASN A 62 -5.89 -9.77 -27.07
CA ASN A 62 -6.45 -9.04 -25.94
C ASN A 62 -5.69 -7.73 -25.69
N LYS A 63 -6.18 -6.62 -26.26
CA LYS A 63 -5.56 -5.30 -26.11
C LYS A 63 -5.90 -4.57 -24.81
N GLN A 64 -6.90 -5.05 -24.06
CA GLN A 64 -7.37 -4.42 -22.83
C GLN A 64 -7.96 -5.42 -21.84
N PHE A 65 -7.90 -5.07 -20.56
CA PHE A 65 -8.55 -5.80 -19.48
C PHE A 65 -9.93 -5.19 -19.21
N GLU A 66 -10.99 -5.83 -19.69
CA GLU A 66 -12.37 -5.30 -19.60
C GLU A 66 -13.07 -5.59 -18.26
N GLY A 67 -12.42 -6.33 -17.35
CA GLY A 67 -13.05 -6.59 -16.06
C GLY A 67 -12.22 -7.37 -15.05
N PRO A 68 -12.77 -7.54 -13.84
CA PRO A 68 -12.01 -7.99 -12.68
C PRO A 68 -11.49 -9.42 -12.81
N SER A 69 -12.27 -10.30 -13.44
CA SER A 69 -11.91 -11.71 -13.65
C SER A 69 -10.77 -11.87 -14.65
N GLY A 70 -10.81 -11.15 -15.77
CA GLY A 70 -9.75 -11.19 -16.78
C GLY A 70 -8.42 -10.66 -16.24
N ALA A 71 -8.46 -9.50 -15.56
CA ALA A 71 -7.29 -8.92 -14.93
C ALA A 71 -6.69 -9.83 -13.84
N GLN A 72 -7.52 -10.45 -13.00
CA GLN A 72 -7.04 -11.37 -11.95
C GLN A 72 -6.40 -12.64 -12.53
N ASN A 73 -7.01 -13.22 -13.56
CA ASN A 73 -6.49 -14.42 -14.22
C ASN A 73 -5.14 -14.13 -14.86
N PHE A 74 -5.04 -13.00 -15.59
CA PHE A 74 -3.77 -12.55 -16.15
C PHE A 74 -2.71 -12.34 -15.06
N CYS A 75 -3.03 -11.60 -13.99
CA CYS A 75 -2.07 -11.34 -12.92
C CYS A 75 -1.56 -12.63 -12.27
N THR A 76 -2.46 -13.58 -12.02
CA THR A 76 -2.09 -14.89 -11.46
C THR A 76 -1.17 -15.65 -12.42
N HIS A 77 -1.52 -15.70 -13.70
CA HIS A 77 -0.73 -16.41 -14.71
C HIS A 77 0.65 -15.76 -14.89
N PHE A 78 0.69 -14.43 -14.98
CA PHE A 78 1.92 -13.65 -15.10
C PHE A 78 2.86 -13.86 -13.91
N ILE A 79 2.35 -13.79 -12.67
CA ILE A 79 3.18 -14.01 -11.47
C ILE A 79 3.73 -15.44 -11.43
N THR A 80 2.93 -16.45 -11.79
CA THR A 80 3.38 -17.84 -11.86
C THR A 80 4.45 -18.02 -12.94
N ALA A 81 4.23 -17.49 -14.15
CA ALA A 81 5.19 -17.56 -15.26
C ALA A 81 6.50 -16.85 -14.89
N LEU A 82 6.42 -15.69 -14.24
CA LEU A 82 7.59 -14.93 -13.78
C LEU A 82 8.37 -15.69 -12.71
N SER A 83 7.68 -16.30 -11.75
CA SER A 83 8.30 -17.16 -10.73
C SER A 83 9.07 -18.31 -11.38
N ASN A 84 8.44 -19.00 -12.34
CA ASN A 84 9.07 -20.12 -13.05
C ASN A 84 10.28 -19.66 -13.88
N ALA A 85 10.16 -18.52 -14.57
CA ALA A 85 11.25 -17.96 -15.36
C ALA A 85 12.46 -17.57 -14.48
N LEU A 86 12.23 -17.00 -13.30
CA LEU A 86 13.27 -16.68 -12.34
C LEU A 86 14.00 -17.94 -11.84
N THR A 87 13.25 -19.01 -11.52
CA THR A 87 13.85 -20.29 -11.13
C THR A 87 14.65 -20.90 -12.27
N ALA A 88 14.09 -20.96 -13.48
CA ALA A 88 14.76 -21.51 -14.65
C ALA A 88 16.05 -20.74 -15.03
N GLN A 89 16.07 -19.41 -14.81
CA GLN A 89 17.26 -18.61 -15.04
C GLN A 89 18.43 -18.99 -14.10
N VAL A 90 18.12 -19.35 -12.86
CA VAL A 90 19.12 -19.81 -11.88
C VAL A 90 19.58 -21.22 -12.23
N GLU A 91 18.64 -22.12 -12.51
CA GLU A 91 18.93 -23.51 -12.87
C GLU A 91 19.78 -23.60 -14.14
N SER A 92 19.50 -22.79 -15.15
CA SER A 92 20.27 -22.81 -16.41
C SER A 92 21.72 -22.32 -16.27
N LYS A 93 22.03 -21.51 -15.25
CA LYS A 93 23.34 -20.85 -15.12
C LYS A 93 24.17 -21.32 -13.93
N MET A 94 23.54 -21.77 -12.85
CA MET A 94 24.17 -21.96 -11.54
C MET A 94 23.71 -23.25 -10.84
N VAL A 95 23.15 -24.22 -11.57
CA VAL A 95 22.65 -25.48 -10.97
C VAL A 95 23.70 -26.23 -10.14
N ASN A 96 24.96 -26.20 -10.56
CA ASN A 96 26.06 -26.89 -9.85
C ASN A 96 26.57 -26.11 -8.63
N GLU A 97 26.13 -24.86 -8.46
CA GLU A 97 26.62 -23.93 -7.43
C GLU A 97 25.57 -23.67 -6.34
N LYS A 98 24.49 -24.45 -6.28
CA LYS A 98 23.37 -24.24 -5.34
C LYS A 98 23.82 -24.17 -3.87
N ASP A 99 24.79 -25.02 -3.50
CA ASP A 99 25.35 -25.09 -2.15
C ASP A 99 26.52 -24.13 -1.91
N ALA A 100 26.98 -23.43 -2.95
CA ALA A 100 28.07 -22.47 -2.83
C ALA A 100 27.65 -21.31 -1.92
N GLU A 101 28.51 -20.95 -0.98
CA GLU A 101 28.28 -19.85 -0.06
C GLU A 101 28.43 -18.51 -0.79
N VAL A 102 27.36 -17.71 -0.81
CA VAL A 102 27.34 -16.38 -1.46
C VAL A 102 27.62 -15.26 -0.46
N ILE A 103 27.05 -15.38 0.74
CA ILE A 103 27.33 -14.53 1.90
C ILE A 103 27.46 -15.42 3.12
N PRO A 104 28.11 -14.96 4.22
CA PRO A 104 28.31 -15.78 5.41
C PRO A 104 27.02 -16.48 5.87
N ARG A 105 27.10 -17.81 5.99
CA ARG A 105 26.01 -18.72 6.38
C ARG A 105 24.81 -18.71 5.43
N ARG A 106 25.04 -18.44 4.14
CA ARG A 106 23.99 -18.51 3.11
C ARG A 106 24.50 -19.10 1.81
N ASN A 107 23.92 -20.24 1.43
CA ASN A 107 24.13 -20.79 0.11
C ASN A 107 23.37 -20.00 -0.98
N LEU A 108 23.78 -20.21 -2.23
CA LEU A 108 23.19 -19.56 -3.39
C LEU A 108 21.68 -19.76 -3.48
N ASP A 109 21.22 -20.99 -3.28
CA ASP A 109 19.81 -21.37 -3.42
C ASP A 109 18.93 -20.52 -2.47
N THR A 110 19.23 -20.58 -1.17
CA THR A 110 18.48 -19.83 -0.15
C THR A 110 18.60 -18.31 -0.35
N PHE A 111 19.75 -17.82 -0.81
CA PHE A 111 19.95 -16.39 -1.07
C PHE A 111 19.05 -15.90 -2.21
N ILE A 112 19.05 -16.61 -3.33
CA ILE A 112 18.31 -16.22 -4.53
C ILE A 112 16.82 -16.43 -4.36
N GLU A 113 16.37 -17.55 -3.77
CA GLU A 113 14.96 -17.81 -3.47
C GLU A 113 14.33 -16.66 -2.69
N ARG A 114 15.01 -16.19 -1.64
CA ARG A 114 14.50 -15.08 -0.82
C ARG A 114 14.44 -13.78 -1.60
N ARG A 115 15.45 -13.48 -2.42
CA ARG A 115 15.45 -12.27 -3.26
C ARG A 115 14.33 -12.33 -4.30
N ASN A 116 14.09 -13.51 -4.87
CA ASN A 116 12.97 -13.73 -5.79
C ASN A 116 11.63 -13.60 -5.09
N LEU A 117 11.48 -14.09 -3.86
CA LEU A 117 10.26 -13.95 -3.08
C LEU A 117 9.92 -12.48 -2.81
N HIS A 118 10.89 -11.67 -2.37
CA HIS A 118 10.70 -10.23 -2.19
C HIS A 118 10.26 -9.54 -3.49
N PHE A 119 10.93 -9.86 -4.60
CA PHE A 119 10.56 -9.30 -5.89
C PHE A 119 9.15 -9.71 -6.33
N LEU A 120 8.76 -10.97 -6.15
CA LEU A 120 7.42 -11.44 -6.49
C LEU A 120 6.34 -10.75 -5.63
N ILE A 121 6.63 -10.44 -4.37
CA ILE A 121 5.73 -9.62 -3.53
C ILE A 121 5.58 -8.23 -4.14
N ASP A 122 6.66 -7.57 -4.50
CA ASP A 122 6.64 -6.24 -5.13
C ASP A 122 5.82 -6.24 -6.42
N MET A 123 6.00 -7.26 -7.27
CA MET A 123 5.25 -7.41 -8.51
C MET A 123 3.75 -7.61 -8.25
N LYS A 124 3.37 -8.46 -7.28
CA LYS A 124 1.97 -8.66 -6.87
C LYS A 124 1.35 -7.34 -6.38
N LEU A 125 2.07 -6.58 -5.55
CA LEU A 125 1.60 -5.29 -5.02
C LEU A 125 1.46 -4.23 -6.11
N MET A 126 2.41 -4.16 -7.04
CA MET A 126 2.34 -3.24 -8.18
C MET A 126 1.14 -3.56 -9.07
N LEU A 127 0.91 -4.84 -9.42
CA LEU A 127 -0.28 -5.24 -10.20
C LEU A 127 -1.57 -4.89 -9.46
N ARG A 128 -1.61 -5.07 -8.13
CA ARG A 128 -2.76 -4.65 -7.33
C ARG A 128 -2.96 -3.13 -7.33
N ARG A 129 -1.87 -2.36 -7.30
CA ARG A 129 -1.92 -0.89 -7.43
C ARG A 129 -2.55 -0.47 -8.76
N LEU A 130 -2.17 -1.11 -9.88
CA LEU A 130 -2.80 -0.85 -11.18
C LEU A 130 -4.31 -1.14 -11.14
N ALA A 131 -4.71 -2.27 -10.55
CA ALA A 131 -6.11 -2.60 -10.38
C ALA A 131 -6.87 -1.56 -9.53
N HIS A 132 -6.27 -1.03 -8.47
CA HIS A 132 -6.86 0.05 -7.67
C HIS A 132 -7.02 1.35 -8.46
N TYR A 133 -6.03 1.75 -9.28
CA TYR A 133 -6.17 2.94 -10.12
C TYR A 133 -7.37 2.85 -11.06
N MET A 134 -7.68 1.65 -11.53
CA MET A 134 -8.82 1.40 -12.42
C MET A 134 -10.14 1.24 -11.66
N SER A 135 -10.11 1.06 -10.34
CA SER A 135 -11.31 0.93 -9.51
C SER A 135 -11.75 2.23 -8.83
N VAL A 136 -10.98 3.31 -8.98
CA VAL A 136 -11.33 4.60 -8.39
C VAL A 136 -12.54 5.18 -9.13
N THR A 137 -13.61 5.50 -8.38
CA THR A 137 -14.81 6.18 -8.90
C THR A 137 -14.68 7.70 -8.76
N VAL A 138 -15.62 8.45 -9.34
CA VAL A 138 -15.68 9.90 -9.16
C VAL A 138 -16.04 10.25 -7.72
N GLU A 139 -16.91 9.46 -7.09
CA GLU A 139 -17.32 9.61 -5.70
C GLU A 139 -16.12 9.48 -4.76
N HIS A 140 -15.26 8.48 -4.95
CA HIS A 140 -14.00 8.37 -4.22
C HIS A 140 -13.16 9.65 -4.36
N ARG A 141 -13.01 10.19 -5.58
CA ARG A 141 -12.21 11.41 -5.81
C ARG A 141 -12.81 12.64 -5.10
N LEU A 142 -14.13 12.79 -5.14
CA LEU A 142 -14.83 13.89 -4.47
C LEU A 142 -14.69 13.78 -2.94
N GLU A 143 -14.82 12.57 -2.40
CA GLU A 143 -14.63 12.31 -0.98
C GLU A 143 -13.18 12.58 -0.54
N TRP A 144 -12.20 12.10 -1.30
CA TRP A 144 -10.79 12.36 -1.03
C TRP A 144 -10.50 13.86 -1.07
N GLN A 145 -10.95 14.58 -2.08
CA GLN A 145 -10.76 16.03 -2.16
C GLN A 145 -11.37 16.76 -0.94
N ARG A 146 -12.59 16.36 -0.53
CA ARG A 146 -13.25 16.92 0.66
C ARG A 146 -12.42 16.67 1.91
N ASN A 147 -11.96 15.44 2.11
CA ASN A 147 -11.20 15.07 3.30
C ASN A 147 -9.81 15.72 3.29
N MET A 148 -9.12 15.78 2.14
CA MET A 148 -7.86 16.51 1.97
C MET A 148 -8.01 17.99 2.35
N THR A 149 -9.10 18.62 1.93
CA THR A 149 -9.41 20.03 2.26
C THR A 149 -9.64 20.19 3.76
N ARG A 150 -10.41 19.30 4.38
CA ARG A 150 -10.64 19.31 5.84
C ARG A 150 -9.35 19.10 6.63
N THR A 151 -8.49 18.19 6.20
CA THR A 151 -7.18 17.96 6.81
C THR A 151 -6.32 19.22 6.70
N ARG A 152 -6.29 19.86 5.53
CA ARG A 152 -5.55 21.12 5.33
C ARG A 152 -6.03 22.23 6.28
N MET A 153 -7.35 22.42 6.40
CA MET A 153 -7.93 23.43 7.30
C MET A 153 -7.61 23.13 8.78
N MET A 154 -7.71 21.85 9.19
CA MET A 154 -7.31 21.43 10.53
C MET A 154 -5.83 21.71 10.77
N ASP A 155 -4.98 21.35 9.83
CA ASP A 155 -3.54 21.50 9.96
C ASP A 155 -3.11 22.96 10.06
N GLU A 156 -3.79 23.86 9.35
CA GLU A 156 -3.59 25.32 9.46
C GLU A 156 -3.99 25.82 10.85
N ALA A 157 -5.16 25.41 11.37
CA ALA A 157 -5.59 25.76 12.72
C ALA A 157 -4.63 25.22 13.79
N LEU A 158 -4.19 23.96 13.68
CA LEU A 158 -3.21 23.38 14.61
C LEU A 158 -1.89 24.15 14.54
N LYS A 159 -1.43 24.51 13.34
CA LYS A 159 -0.19 25.26 13.17
C LYS A 159 -0.26 26.61 13.86
N GLU A 160 -1.37 27.34 13.76
CA GLU A 160 -1.59 28.60 14.49
C GLU A 160 -1.50 28.38 16.00
N ILE A 161 -2.24 27.40 16.53
CA ILE A 161 -2.22 27.04 17.96
C ILE A 161 -0.81 26.71 18.45
N PHE A 162 -0.06 25.89 17.70
CA PHE A 162 1.29 25.47 18.10
C PHE A 162 2.34 26.56 17.90
N THR A 163 2.11 27.55 17.03
CA THR A 163 3.05 28.65 16.77
C THR A 163 2.82 29.81 17.73
N ASP A 164 1.58 30.25 17.88
CA ASP A 164 1.22 31.46 18.62
C ASP A 164 0.81 31.18 20.08
N GLY A 165 0.37 29.95 20.33
CA GLY A 165 -0.14 29.48 21.63
C GLY A 165 -1.55 29.98 21.92
N ILE A 166 -2.36 29.15 22.58
CA ILE A 166 -3.67 29.55 23.13
C ILE A 166 -3.52 29.78 24.64
N GLU A 167 -4.09 30.86 25.17
CA GLU A 167 -4.17 31.09 26.61
C GLU A 167 -5.10 30.07 27.28
N THR A 168 -4.64 29.47 28.37
CA THR A 168 -5.42 28.51 29.16
C THR A 168 -6.05 29.19 30.39
N PRO A 169 -7.11 28.60 30.99
CA PRO A 169 -7.80 29.19 32.13
C PRO A 169 -6.93 29.45 33.38
N ASP A 170 -5.79 28.77 33.49
CA ASP A 170 -4.81 28.95 34.56
C ASP A 170 -3.76 30.05 34.26
N GLY A 171 -3.91 30.75 33.13
CA GLY A 171 -2.99 31.81 32.69
C GLY A 171 -1.72 31.31 32.03
N SER A 172 -1.57 29.99 31.82
CA SER A 172 -0.48 29.43 31.01
C SER A 172 -0.81 29.51 29.50
N LYS A 173 0.13 29.05 28.65
CA LYS A 173 -0.09 28.96 27.19
C LYS A 173 -0.03 27.50 26.76
N PHE A 174 -1.11 27.04 26.14
CA PHE A 174 -1.13 25.78 25.41
C PHE A 174 -0.47 25.98 24.04
N GLY A 175 0.70 25.37 23.87
CA GLY A 175 1.50 25.40 22.65
C GLY A 175 2.57 24.30 22.70
N GLY A 176 3.40 24.16 21.67
CA GLY A 176 4.36 23.06 21.62
C GLY A 176 5.32 23.11 20.43
N LYS A 177 6.33 22.22 20.43
CA LYS A 177 7.32 22.16 19.35
C LYS A 177 6.70 21.56 18.08
N GLY A 178 6.47 22.43 17.09
CA GLY A 178 6.55 22.12 15.66
C GLY A 178 5.59 21.07 15.16
N PHE A 179 4.35 21.46 14.92
CA PHE A 179 3.42 20.69 14.10
C PHE A 179 3.97 20.56 12.67
N ARG A 180 4.17 19.33 12.17
CA ARG A 180 4.62 19.05 10.81
C ARG A 180 3.55 18.28 10.04
N SER A 181 2.82 19.00 9.20
CA SER A 181 1.69 18.51 8.40
C SER A 181 2.04 18.09 6.96
N THR A 182 3.30 18.21 6.55
CA THR A 182 3.63 18.06 5.12
C THR A 182 3.22 16.68 4.59
N TRP A 183 2.34 16.66 3.58
CA TRP A 183 1.87 15.49 2.82
C TRP A 183 0.90 14.53 3.54
N GLN A 184 0.23 14.96 4.62
CA GLN A 184 -0.73 14.11 5.33
C GLN A 184 -2.07 13.96 4.61
N GLU A 185 -2.40 14.88 3.71
CA GLU A 185 -3.71 14.93 3.07
C GLU A 185 -3.98 13.69 2.21
N ALA A 186 -2.96 13.14 1.54
CA ALA A 186 -3.15 11.96 0.70
C ALA A 186 -3.55 10.71 1.51
N VAL A 187 -3.21 10.65 2.81
CA VAL A 187 -3.52 9.50 3.68
C VAL A 187 -5.04 9.35 3.87
N VAL A 188 -5.83 10.41 3.70
CA VAL A 188 -7.30 10.34 3.83
C VAL A 188 -7.94 9.37 2.83
N ALA A 189 -7.27 9.07 1.72
CA ALA A 189 -7.78 8.12 0.73
C ALA A 189 -7.90 6.71 1.31
N VAL A 190 -7.09 6.36 2.31
CA VAL A 190 -7.15 5.07 3.01
C VAL A 190 -8.53 4.85 3.65
N ALA A 191 -9.20 5.91 4.11
CA ALA A 191 -10.52 5.81 4.73
C ALA A 191 -11.56 5.12 3.84
N THR A 192 -11.49 5.32 2.51
CA THR A 192 -12.43 4.69 1.57
C THR A 192 -12.26 3.17 1.42
N ALA A 193 -11.17 2.62 1.95
CA ALA A 193 -10.91 1.18 1.98
C ALA A 193 -11.15 0.56 3.36
N LEU A 194 -11.53 1.36 4.37
CA LEU A 194 -11.79 0.93 5.74
C LEU A 194 -13.30 0.93 6.00
N ASP A 195 -13.73 0.02 6.87
CA ASP A 195 -15.12 -0.05 7.30
C ASP A 195 -15.37 0.91 8.46
N THR A 196 -16.36 1.80 8.34
CA THR A 196 -16.79 2.69 9.42
C THR A 196 -18.14 2.26 9.97
N ASP A 197 -18.26 2.18 11.28
CA ASP A 197 -19.53 1.93 11.97
C ASP A 197 -20.08 3.25 12.55
N ARG A 198 -20.67 4.07 11.67
CA ARG A 198 -21.12 5.44 12.02
C ARG A 198 -22.36 5.47 12.91
N ASP A 199 -23.12 4.38 12.92
CA ASP A 199 -24.36 4.25 13.69
C ASP A 199 -24.13 3.63 15.08
N ALA A 200 -22.88 3.22 15.37
CA ALA A 200 -22.50 2.73 16.68
C ALA A 200 -22.74 3.80 17.76
N ASP A 201 -23.23 3.35 18.92
CA ASP A 201 -23.39 4.20 20.08
C ASP A 201 -22.05 4.82 20.52
N ALA A 202 -22.06 6.04 21.06
CA ALA A 202 -20.83 6.72 21.49
C ALA A 202 -20.05 5.96 22.59
N SER A 203 -20.71 5.05 23.31
CA SER A 203 -20.08 4.15 24.31
C SER A 203 -19.57 2.84 23.72
N ALA A 204 -19.83 2.58 22.43
CA ALA A 204 -19.40 1.38 21.74
C ALA A 204 -17.87 1.27 21.73
N LYS A 205 -17.38 0.03 21.87
CA LYS A 205 -15.97 -0.30 21.89
C LYS A 205 -15.68 -1.43 20.91
N PRO A 206 -14.42 -1.61 20.51
CA PRO A 206 -14.02 -2.78 19.74
C PRO A 206 -14.44 -4.07 20.44
N GLY A 207 -15.21 -4.93 19.76
CA GLY A 207 -15.76 -6.16 20.34
C GLY A 207 -16.96 -5.96 21.29
N SER A 208 -17.43 -4.73 21.47
CA SER A 208 -18.59 -4.38 22.29
C SER A 208 -19.38 -3.25 21.63
N GLY A 209 -20.04 -3.57 20.52
CA GLY A 209 -20.97 -2.67 19.82
C GLY A 209 -20.37 -1.86 18.66
N TYR A 210 -19.04 -1.83 18.49
CA TYR A 210 -18.39 -1.21 17.32
C TYR A 210 -17.81 -2.29 16.41
N GLY A 211 -18.30 -2.37 15.17
CA GLY A 211 -17.91 -3.38 14.18
C GLY A 211 -16.92 -2.91 13.10
N GLY A 212 -16.55 -1.63 13.09
CA GLY A 212 -15.66 -1.04 12.08
C GLY A 212 -14.17 -1.15 12.39
N ASP A 213 -13.36 -0.64 11.45
CA ASP A 213 -11.92 -0.49 11.59
C ASP A 213 -11.57 0.69 12.52
N LEU A 214 -10.42 0.57 13.21
CA LEU A 214 -9.95 1.59 14.15
C LEU A 214 -8.73 2.33 13.61
N VAL A 215 -8.79 3.65 13.71
CA VAL A 215 -7.67 4.54 13.40
C VAL A 215 -7.36 5.40 14.62
N ALA A 216 -6.09 5.47 14.98
CA ALA A 216 -5.63 6.36 16.05
C ALA A 216 -5.26 7.74 15.47
N PRO A 217 -5.62 8.86 16.12
CA PRO A 217 -5.32 10.22 15.67
C PRO A 217 -3.86 10.62 15.97
N MET A 218 -2.93 9.81 15.49
CA MET A 218 -1.50 10.07 15.57
C MET A 218 -1.14 11.30 14.72
N ILE A 219 0.00 11.94 15.01
CA ILE A 219 0.41 13.21 14.38
C ILE A 219 0.36 13.17 12.85
N ARG A 220 0.55 12.01 12.21
CA ARG A 220 0.54 11.83 10.75
C ARG A 220 -0.76 11.30 10.16
N ASP A 221 -1.67 10.85 11.02
CA ASP A 221 -2.90 10.16 10.64
C ASP A 221 -4.15 10.97 11.02
N VAL A 222 -3.97 12.24 11.41
CA VAL A 222 -5.07 13.15 11.77
C VAL A 222 -6.11 13.21 10.66
N GLY A 223 -5.66 13.36 9.40
CA GLY A 223 -6.58 13.38 8.27
C GLY A 223 -7.36 12.08 8.12
N LEU A 224 -6.72 10.94 8.34
CA LEU A 224 -7.38 9.63 8.28
C LEU A 224 -8.41 9.49 9.41
N SER A 225 -8.05 9.86 10.64
CA SER A 225 -8.98 9.89 11.78
C SER A 225 -10.21 10.75 11.49
N LEU A 226 -10.01 11.97 10.97
CA LEU A 226 -11.11 12.85 10.60
C LEU A 226 -11.99 12.25 9.49
N ALA A 227 -11.38 11.56 8.52
CA ALA A 227 -12.10 10.88 7.44
C ALA A 227 -12.91 9.67 7.96
N MET A 228 -12.42 9.00 9.01
CA MET A 228 -13.11 7.91 9.70
C MET A 228 -14.23 8.37 10.64
N GLY A 229 -14.38 9.68 10.85
CA GLY A 229 -15.49 10.25 11.62
C GLY A 229 -15.08 10.88 12.96
N ASP A 230 -13.79 10.90 13.30
CA ASP A 230 -13.34 11.64 14.48
C ASP A 230 -13.66 13.14 14.34
N THR A 231 -14.02 13.76 15.47
CA THR A 231 -14.23 15.19 15.51
C THR A 231 -12.91 15.93 15.76
N PRO A 232 -12.79 17.20 15.31
CA PRO A 232 -11.70 18.08 15.71
C PRO A 232 -11.38 18.06 17.20
N LEU A 233 -12.42 18.08 18.05
CA LEU A 233 -12.27 18.02 19.50
C LEU A 233 -11.72 16.68 19.97
N GLY A 234 -12.21 15.57 19.41
CA GLY A 234 -11.72 14.22 19.74
C GLY A 234 -10.24 14.04 19.42
N VAL A 235 -9.81 14.52 18.24
CA VAL A 235 -8.40 14.51 17.83
C VAL A 235 -7.53 15.35 18.79
N MET A 236 -8.02 16.51 19.23
CA MET A 236 -7.29 17.40 20.15
C MET A 236 -7.21 16.84 21.57
N ALA A 237 -8.30 16.28 22.07
CA ALA A 237 -8.36 15.66 23.39
C ALA A 237 -7.49 14.40 23.48
N GLY A 238 -7.44 13.60 22.41
CA GLY A 238 -6.60 12.39 22.33
C GLY A 238 -5.09 12.67 22.38
N LYS A 239 -4.66 13.87 21.98
CA LYS A 239 -3.25 14.31 22.03
C LYS A 239 -2.86 15.00 23.34
N SER A 240 -3.82 15.24 24.24
CA SER A 240 -3.63 15.97 25.49
C SER A 240 -3.49 15.06 26.72
N ARG A 241 -3.20 13.77 26.53
CA ARG A 241 -2.88 12.82 27.60
C ARG A 241 -1.40 12.46 27.59
#